data_AF-A0AAN7SP27-F1
#
_entry.id   AF-A0AAN7SP27-F1
#
_cell.length_a   1.000
_cell.length_b   1.000
_cell.length_c   1.000
_cell.angle_alpha   90.00
_cell.angle_beta   90.00
_cell.angle_gamma   90.00
#
_symmetry.space_group_name_H-M   'P 1'
#
loop_
_entity.id
_entity.type
_entity.pdbx_description
1 polymer ?
#
loop_
_entity_poly.entity_id
_entity_poly.type
_entity_poly.pdbx_seq_one_letter_code
_entity_poly.pdbx_strand_id
1 'polypeptide(L)' 'MQKLLRNAEMTSMHYIYGLADRNALEARRLYTERFSDRIAPDRKTFEWIHRRLYKKDEVENHEDQGQQER' A
#
# COMPACT_ATOMS: atom_id res chain seq x y z
N MET A 1 11.06 15.01 -2.08
CA MET A 1 9.85 15.45 -1.34
C MET A 1 8.85 14.30 -1.33
N GLN A 2 8.48 13.77 -0.16
CA GLN A 2 7.42 12.76 -0.07
C GLN A 2 6.07 13.48 -0.14
N LYS A 3 5.38 13.37 -1.27
CA LYS A 3 4.00 13.85 -1.40
C LYS A 3 3.14 13.00 -0.47
N LEU A 4 2.47 13.61 0.50
CA LEU A 4 1.51 12.91 1.37
C LEU A 4 0.39 12.35 0.50
N LEU A 5 0.51 11.08 0.14
CA LEU A 5 -0.57 10.32 -0.48
C LEU A 5 -1.65 10.12 0.58
N ARG A 6 -2.91 10.42 0.24
CA ARG A 6 -4.02 10.13 1.17
C ARG A 6 -4.06 8.62 1.42
N ASN A 7 -4.53 8.22 2.61
CA ASN A 7 -4.64 6.79 2.97
C ASN A 7 -5.34 5.95 1.90
N ALA A 8 -6.43 6.47 1.32
CA ALA A 8 -7.15 5.81 0.21
C ALA A 8 -6.31 5.62 -1.06
N GLU A 9 -5.42 6.58 -1.35
CA GLU A 9 -4.51 6.53 -2.49
C GLU A 9 -3.42 5.48 -2.27
N MET A 10 -2.89 5.40 -1.05
CA MET A 10 -1.93 4.35 -0.67
C MET A 10 -2.56 2.95 -0.75
N THR A 11 -3.80 2.78 -0.29
CA THR A 11 -4.53 1.51 -0.43
C THR A 11 -4.72 1.13 -1.89
N SER A 12 -5.10 2.09 -2.74
CA SER A 12 -5.27 1.86 -4.18
C SER A 12 -3.95 1.44 -4.84
N MET A 13 -2.85 2.10 -4.50
CA MET A 13 -1.51 1.73 -5.00
C MET A 13 -1.06 0.37 -4.51
N HIS A 14 -1.31 0.03 -3.23
CA HIS A 14 -0.99 -1.28 -2.68
C HIS A 14 -1.76 -2.40 -3.39
N TYR A 15 -3.06 -2.18 -3.63
CA TYR A 15 -3.90 -3.10 -4.36
C TYR A 15 -3.39 -3.33 -5.79
N ILE A 16 -3.11 -2.26 -6.53
CA ILE A 16 -2.57 -2.36 -7.90
C ILE A 16 -1.19 -3.04 -7.91
N TYR A 17 -0.35 -2.78 -6.92
CA TYR A 17 0.95 -3.44 -6.80
C TYR A 17 0.82 -4.94 -6.55
N GLY A 18 -0.16 -5.37 -5.76
CA GLY A 18 -0.52 -6.77 -5.58
C GLY A 18 -1.03 -7.42 -6.87
N LEU A 19 -1.92 -6.74 -7.60
CA LEU A 19 -2.44 -7.21 -8.89
C LEU A 19 -1.34 -7.36 -9.96
N ALA A 20 -0.33 -6.51 -9.92
CA ALA A 20 0.81 -6.54 -10.83
C ALA A 20 1.88 -7.58 -10.42
N ASP A 21 1.55 -8.55 -9.56
CA ASP A 21 2.49 -9.54 -9.02
C ASP A 21 3.77 -8.90 -8.43
N ARG A 22 3.58 -7.80 -7.69
CA ARG A 22 4.67 -6.99 -7.11
C ARG A 22 5.65 -6.42 -8.14
N ASN A 23 5.26 -6.33 -9.41
CA ASN A 23 6.04 -5.66 -10.45
C ASN A 23 5.71 -4.16 -10.46
N ALA A 24 6.65 -3.34 -10.00
CA ALA A 24 6.42 -1.90 -9.88
C ALA A 24 6.28 -1.17 -11.23
N LEU A 25 6.86 -1.70 -12.30
CA LEU A 25 6.72 -1.10 -13.64
C LEU A 25 5.30 -1.33 -14.18
N GLU A 26 4.81 -2.55 -14.02
CA GLU A 26 3.48 -2.94 -14.46
C GLU A 26 2.40 -2.31 -13.56
N ALA A 27 2.63 -2.25 -12.24
CA ALA A 27 1.77 -1.53 -11.31
C ALA A 27 1.62 -0.05 -11.69
N ARG A 28 2.69 0.61 -12.14
CA ARG A 28 2.63 2.00 -12.59
C ARG A 28 1.76 2.16 -13.83
N ARG A 29 1.88 1.24 -14.80
CA ARG A 29 1.05 1.24 -16.01
C ARG A 29 -0.42 1.08 -15.65
N LEU A 30 -0.76 0.03 -14.90
CA LEU A 30 -2.12 -0.24 -14.45
C LEU A 30 -2.70 0.90 -13.60
N TYR A 31 -1.89 1.50 -12.73
CA TYR A 31 -2.33 2.65 -11.92
C TYR A 31 -2.65 3.86 -12.78
N THR A 32 -1.83 4.13 -13.80
CA THR A 32 -2.03 5.26 -14.73
C THR A 32 -3.25 5.04 -15.61
N GLU A 33 -3.47 3.81 -16.08
CA GLU A 33 -4.63 3.44 -16.88
C GLU A 33 -5.93 3.52 -16.08
N ARG A 34 -5.91 3.10 -14.81
CA ARG A 34 -7.08 3.09 -13.94
C ARG A 34 -7.41 4.46 -13.35
N PHE A 35 -6.39 5.29 -13.13
CA PHE A 35 -6.51 6.62 -12.54
C PHE A 35 -5.87 7.67 -13.46
N SER A 36 -6.41 7.81 -14.67
CA SER A 36 -5.92 8.74 -15.69
C SER A 36 -5.92 10.21 -15.26
N ASP A 37 -6.69 10.55 -14.22
CA ASP A 37 -6.76 11.87 -13.59
C ASP A 37 -5.62 12.14 -12.59
N ARG A 38 -4.85 11.12 -12.21
CA ARG A 38 -3.84 11.19 -11.15
C ARG A 38 -2.42 11.18 -11.73
N ILE A 39 -1.52 11.85 -11.03
CA ILE A 39 -0.09 11.80 -11.35
C ILE A 39 0.44 10.41 -10.99
N ALA A 40 1.00 9.72 -11.98
CA ALA A 40 1.60 8.41 -11.81
C ALA A 40 2.72 8.46 -10.75
N PRO A 41 2.67 7.62 -9.70
CA PRO A 41 3.72 7.54 -8.70
C PRO A 41 5.02 6.98 -9.30
N ASP A 42 6.15 7.30 -8.67
CA ASP A 42 7.39 6.62 -8.99
C ASP A 42 7.31 5.14 -8.60
N ARG A 43 8.03 4.28 -9.30
CA ARG A 43 8.05 2.84 -9.03
C ARG A 43 8.49 2.57 -7.57
N LYS A 44 9.43 3.37 -7.04
CA LYS A 44 9.89 3.26 -5.64
C LYS A 44 8.78 3.51 -4.63
N THR A 45 7.75 4.28 -4.99
CA THR A 45 6.61 4.56 -4.13
C THR A 45 5.78 3.31 -3.89
N PHE A 46 5.55 2.48 -4.91
CA PHE A 46 4.82 1.21 -4.75
C PHE A 46 5.55 0.24 -3.82
N GLU A 47 6.87 0.08 -4.02
CA GLU A 47 7.72 -0.76 -3.16
C GLU A 47 7.75 -0.25 -1.70
N TRP A 48 7.76 1.07 -1.51
CA TRP A 48 7.72 1.68 -0.18
C TRP A 48 6.38 1.49 0.52
N ILE A 49 5.26 1.70 -0.19
CA ILE A 49 3.91 1.49 0.36
C ILE A 49 3.74 0.04 0.80
N HIS A 50 4.16 -0.92 -0.04
CA HIS A 50 4.08 -2.33 0.30
C HIS A 50 4.87 -2.67 1.56
N ARG A 51 6.13 -2.20 1.67
CA ARG A 51 6.93 -2.40 2.90
C ARG A 51 6.31 -1.75 4.12
N ARG A 52 5.71 -0.56 3.97
CA ARG A 52 5.09 0.16 5.07
C ARG A 52 3.83 -0.56 5.59
N LEU A 53 2.99 -1.04 4.69
CA LEU A 53 1.75 -1.73 5.05
C LEU A 53 2.03 -3.14 5.57
N TYR A 54 2.91 -3.90 4.90
CA TYR A 54 3.30 -5.24 5.34
C TYR A 54 3.97 -5.24 6.73
N LYS A 55 4.83 -4.25 7.01
CA LYS A 55 5.38 -4.09 8.38
C LYS A 55 4.33 -3.75 9.43
N LYS A 56 3.21 -3.12 9.05
CA LYS A 56 2.15 -2.76 10.01
C LYS A 56 1.34 -4.00 10.42
N ASP A 57 1.10 -4.93 9.49
CA ASP A 57 0.46 -6.22 9.77
C ASP A 57 1.26 -7.11 10.75
N GLU A 58 2.59 -7.02 10.77
CA GLU A 58 3.42 -7.77 11.72
C GLU A 58 3.32 -7.26 13.16
N VAL A 59 2.99 -5.98 13.37
CA VAL A 59 2.93 -5.36 14.72
C VAL A 59 1.52 -5.33 15.33
N GLU A 60 0.45 -5.57 14.56
CA GLU A 60 -0.95 -5.58 15.03
C GLU A 60 -1.52 -6.99 15.30
N ASN A 61 -0.69 -8.05 15.33
CA ASN A 61 -1.11 -9.41 15.72
C ASN A 61 -0.95 -9.70 17.24
N HIS A 62 -0.94 -8.67 18.09
CA HIS A 62 -0.77 -8.79 19.54
C HIS A 62 -1.87 -8.07 20.35
N GLU A 63 -3.10 -8.05 19.84
CA GLU A 63 -4.27 -7.61 20.63
C GLU A 63 -5.40 -8.65 20.56
N ASP A 64 -5.15 -9.82 21.15
CA ASP A 64 -6.20 -10.66 21.72
C ASP A 64 -5.60 -11.43 22.90
N GLN A 65 -5.45 -10.75 24.04
CA GLN A 65 -5.45 -11.43 25.33
C GLN A 65 -6.63 -10.91 26.11
N GLY A 66 -7.63 -11.79 26.14
CA GLY A 66 -8.93 -11.59 26.76
C GLY A 66 -8.86 -10.93 28.12
N GLN A 67 -9.92 -10.18 28.36
CA GLN A 67 -10.42 -9.86 29.69
C GLN A 67 -10.33 -11.11 30.57
N GLN A 68 -9.36 -11.15 31.49
CA GLN A 68 -9.37 -12.15 32.55
C GLN A 68 -10.04 -11.53 33.76
N GLU A 69 -11.30 -11.94 33.94
CA GLU A 69 -12.08 -11.77 35.15
C GLU A 69 -11.29 -12.27 36.36
N ARG A 70 -11.02 -11.38 37.33
CA ARG A 70 -11.32 -11.56 38.77
C ARG A 70 -10.98 -10.33 39.60
#